data_AF-C1G538-F1
#
_entry.id   AF-C1G538-F1
#
_cell.length_a   1.000
_cell.length_b   1.000
_cell.length_c   1.000
_cell.angle_alpha   90.00
_cell.angle_beta   90.00
_cell.angle_gamma   90.00
#
_symmetry.space_group_name_H-M   'P 1'
#
loop_
_entity.id
_entity.type
_entity.pdbx_description
1 polymer ?
#
loop_
_entity_poly.entity_id
_entity_poly.type
_entity_poly.pdbx_seq_one_letter_code
_entity_poly.pdbx_strand_id
1 'polypeptide(L)'
;MKEAESLVNKLPRSLFEFALPTGEPERLDLAMSVAAELIRIAATRGAMHGNDILNQEADLTILSRIAFILSKHPDYRAVAEWWLYRLAESMEPFAILYIVNRQFAAGPIKRTVLIDYLEYFAQRHLVDAMVLYGQILHERHNRTEEALVLFTAAMEISVPTARETDSLDQDLYSVLGIPQAWEMYASVKATTGDKQGIREAVEMGAFKLDHPTAFKFLAKIVAEEGHLDKYEEYMTKAAMDCDAEACHELGSFYLELYYDGKGRDKPPGPSKGQDVCPKDLVARKYTNRELLQNAIDWLEIASTGGWGPSALIMATLLREEEKPHKGLRYLKIAEEDENSASRAKEVRLIYLDKTFKLNIEQEILSKQFTRFD
;
A
#
# COMPACT_ATOMS: atom_id res chain seq x y z
N MET A 1 -1.00 41.33 -2.37
CA MET A 1 0.29 41.50 -3.08
C MET A 1 1.51 41.31 -2.20
N LYS A 2 1.77 42.12 -1.16
CA LYS A 2 2.97 41.94 -0.31
C LYS A 2 3.08 40.55 0.34
N GLU A 3 1.96 40.00 0.81
CA GLU A 3 1.90 38.65 1.40
C GLU A 3 2.16 37.55 0.36
N ALA A 4 1.61 37.69 -0.86
CA ALA A 4 1.82 36.75 -1.96
C ALA A 4 3.29 36.69 -2.36
N GLU A 5 3.95 37.84 -2.52
CA GLU A 5 5.40 37.89 -2.80
C GLU A 5 6.22 37.32 -1.65
N SER A 6 5.79 37.51 -0.39
CA SER A 6 6.44 36.83 0.74
C SER A 6 6.30 35.31 0.68
N LEU A 7 5.17 34.77 0.21
CA LEU A 7 4.97 33.33 0.06
C LEU A 7 5.81 32.77 -1.10
N VAL A 8 5.87 33.49 -2.21
CA VAL A 8 6.72 33.14 -3.37
C VAL A 8 8.19 33.10 -2.98
N ASN A 9 8.70 34.12 -2.28
CA ASN A 9 10.09 34.17 -1.86
C ASN A 9 10.48 33.07 -0.86
N LYS A 10 9.50 32.45 -0.20
CA LYS A 10 9.70 31.37 0.77
C LYS A 10 9.39 29.99 0.20
N LEU A 11 9.10 29.87 -1.10
CA LEU A 11 8.69 28.63 -1.73
C LEU A 11 9.77 27.54 -1.55
N PRO A 12 9.51 26.48 -0.78
CA PRO A 12 10.53 25.49 -0.45
C PRO A 12 10.82 24.60 -1.65
N ARG A 13 12.04 24.67 -2.20
CA ARG A 13 12.49 23.80 -3.30
C ARG A 13 12.33 22.31 -2.97
N SER A 14 12.62 21.94 -1.72
CA SER A 14 12.51 20.56 -1.22
C SER A 14 11.10 19.97 -1.34
N LEU A 15 10.05 20.81 -1.33
CA LEU A 15 8.67 20.36 -1.52
C LEU A 15 8.45 19.78 -2.92
N PHE A 16 9.09 20.38 -3.93
CA PHE A 16 8.98 19.96 -5.32
C PHE A 16 9.98 18.85 -5.64
N GLU A 17 11.18 18.87 -5.07
CA GLU A 17 12.17 17.78 -5.21
C GLU A 17 11.61 16.43 -4.73
N PHE A 18 10.85 16.45 -3.64
CA PHE A 18 10.20 15.24 -3.13
C PHE A 18 9.05 14.76 -4.04
N ALA A 19 8.26 15.69 -4.58
CA ALA A 19 7.06 15.36 -5.34
C ALA A 19 7.31 15.12 -6.84
N LEU A 20 8.42 15.63 -7.37
CA LEU A 20 8.85 15.47 -8.76
C LEU A 20 10.27 14.91 -8.76
N PRO A 21 10.45 13.60 -8.50
CA PRO A 21 11.75 12.94 -8.50
C PRO A 21 12.26 12.77 -9.95
N THR A 22 12.40 13.88 -10.68
CA THR A 22 13.04 13.91 -11.98
C THR A 22 14.46 14.46 -11.79
N GLY A 23 15.45 13.78 -12.36
CA GLY A 23 16.86 14.21 -12.32
C GLY A 23 17.15 15.45 -13.18
N GLU A 24 16.12 16.20 -13.59
CA GLU A 24 16.18 17.33 -14.51
C GLU A 24 15.89 18.65 -13.76
N PRO A 25 16.93 19.44 -13.43
CA PRO A 25 16.76 20.70 -12.70
C PRO A 25 15.84 21.70 -13.41
N GLU A 26 15.78 21.69 -14.74
CA GLU A 26 14.96 22.62 -15.54
C GLU A 26 13.46 22.40 -15.32
N ARG A 27 13.00 21.15 -15.14
CA ARG A 27 11.60 20.82 -14.86
C ARG A 27 11.18 21.29 -13.47
N LEU A 28 12.08 21.17 -12.51
CA LEU A 28 11.87 21.64 -11.14
C LEU A 28 11.73 23.17 -11.10
N ASP A 29 12.59 23.88 -11.81
CA ASP A 29 12.54 25.34 -11.88
C ASP A 29 11.26 25.82 -12.60
N LEU A 30 10.81 25.13 -13.65
CA LEU A 30 9.53 25.40 -14.31
C LEU A 30 8.35 25.18 -13.34
N ALA A 31 8.31 24.06 -12.62
CA ALA A 31 7.28 23.75 -11.64
C ALA A 31 7.19 24.82 -10.54
N MET A 32 8.34 25.26 -10.00
CA MET A 32 8.41 26.34 -9.02
C MET A 32 7.97 27.69 -9.61
N SER A 33 8.30 27.98 -10.87
CA SER A 33 7.84 29.19 -11.56
C SER A 33 6.31 29.20 -11.73
N VAL A 34 5.73 28.06 -12.13
CA VAL A 34 4.27 27.90 -12.22
C VAL A 34 3.64 28.08 -10.84
N ALA A 35 4.19 27.45 -9.79
CA ALA A 35 3.69 27.60 -8.42
C ALA A 35 3.71 29.06 -7.93
N ALA A 36 4.77 29.79 -8.24
CA ALA A 36 4.86 31.21 -7.93
C ALA A 36 3.76 32.02 -8.61
N GLU A 37 3.48 31.72 -9.88
CA GLU A 37 2.42 32.38 -10.63
C GLU A 37 1.02 32.05 -10.09
N LEU A 38 0.78 30.80 -9.72
CA LEU A 38 -0.46 30.39 -9.04
C LEU A 38 -0.69 31.20 -7.76
N ILE A 39 0.35 31.40 -6.94
CA ILE A 39 0.25 32.22 -5.71
C ILE A 39 -0.11 33.67 -6.03
N ARG A 40 0.53 34.27 -7.04
CA ARG A 40 0.25 35.66 -7.45
C ARG A 40 -1.16 35.84 -7.99
N ILE A 41 -1.62 34.92 -8.83
CA ILE A 41 -2.96 34.94 -9.40
C ILE A 41 -4.01 34.79 -8.29
N ALA A 42 -3.86 33.83 -7.38
CA ALA A 42 -4.80 33.65 -6.28
C ALA A 42 -4.94 34.92 -5.41
N ALA A 43 -3.84 35.64 -5.20
CA ALA A 43 -3.83 36.88 -4.42
C ALA A 43 -4.44 38.09 -5.14
N THR A 44 -4.52 38.07 -6.47
CA THR A 44 -5.06 39.19 -7.27
C THR A 44 -6.48 38.92 -7.76
N ARG A 45 -6.85 37.65 -7.95
CA ARG A 45 -8.10 37.21 -8.57
C ARG A 45 -8.93 36.31 -7.66
N GLY A 46 -8.73 36.35 -6.35
CA GLY A 46 -9.37 35.43 -5.38
C GLY A 46 -10.91 35.34 -5.46
N ALA A 47 -11.59 36.35 -6.01
CA ALA A 47 -13.04 36.37 -6.19
C ALA A 47 -13.54 35.84 -7.55
N MET A 48 -12.67 35.61 -8.53
CA MET A 48 -13.05 35.15 -9.87
C MET A 48 -13.32 33.63 -9.89
N HIS A 49 -14.16 33.16 -10.82
CA HIS A 49 -14.42 31.74 -11.04
C HIS A 49 -13.35 31.09 -11.93
N GLY A 50 -13.25 29.75 -11.91
CA GLY A 50 -12.21 29.03 -12.65
C GLY A 50 -12.22 29.35 -14.14
N ASN A 51 -13.41 29.41 -14.72
CA ASN A 51 -13.63 29.71 -16.14
C ASN A 51 -13.22 31.14 -16.54
N ASP A 52 -13.10 32.08 -15.59
CA ASP A 52 -12.67 33.46 -15.85
C ASP A 52 -11.14 33.61 -15.75
N ILE A 53 -10.47 32.67 -15.09
CA ILE A 53 -9.03 32.69 -14.81
C ILE A 53 -8.26 31.80 -15.78
N LEU A 54 -8.84 30.66 -16.15
CA LEU A 54 -8.22 29.63 -16.97
C LEU A 54 -8.44 29.93 -18.46
N ASN A 55 -7.37 30.33 -19.15
CA ASN A 55 -7.38 30.45 -20.61
C ASN A 55 -7.37 29.05 -21.26
N GLN A 56 -7.93 28.91 -22.47
CA GLN A 56 -7.99 27.65 -23.22
C GLN A 56 -6.61 27.04 -23.56
N GLU A 57 -5.53 27.80 -23.42
CA GLU A 57 -4.16 27.38 -23.73
C GLU A 57 -3.38 26.84 -22.51
N ALA A 58 -3.94 26.93 -21.29
CA ALA A 58 -3.25 26.46 -20.09
C ALA A 58 -3.38 24.95 -19.93
N ASP A 59 -2.25 24.27 -19.67
CA ASP A 59 -2.26 22.84 -19.32
C ASP A 59 -2.81 22.65 -17.91
N LEU A 60 -4.12 22.38 -17.81
CA LEU A 60 -4.84 22.21 -16.56
C LEU A 60 -4.29 21.07 -15.70
N THR A 61 -3.69 20.05 -16.33
CA THR A 61 -3.08 18.90 -15.64
C THR A 61 -1.84 19.31 -14.88
N ILE A 62 -1.00 20.16 -15.48
CA ILE A 62 0.17 20.73 -14.79
C ILE A 62 -0.29 21.61 -13.63
N LEU A 63 -1.32 22.43 -13.84
CA LEU A 63 -1.84 23.30 -12.78
C LEU A 63 -2.39 22.51 -11.58
N SER A 64 -3.13 21.43 -11.83
CA SER A 64 -3.69 20.59 -10.77
C SER A 64 -2.62 19.85 -9.98
N ARG A 65 -1.58 19.34 -10.68
CA ARG A 65 -0.38 18.76 -10.05
C ARG A 65 0.34 19.74 -9.15
N ILE A 66 0.64 20.95 -9.64
CA ILE A 66 1.35 21.96 -8.85
C ILE A 66 0.51 22.40 -7.66
N ALA A 67 -0.80 22.61 -7.84
CA ALA A 67 -1.70 22.93 -6.74
C ALA A 67 -1.74 21.80 -5.69
N PHE A 68 -1.75 20.53 -6.11
CA PHE A 68 -1.67 19.39 -5.20
C PHE A 68 -0.37 19.36 -4.40
N ILE A 69 0.78 19.61 -5.04
CA ILE A 69 2.08 19.70 -4.36
C ILE A 69 2.05 20.79 -3.29
N LEU A 70 1.57 21.99 -3.65
CA LEU A 70 1.41 23.09 -2.71
C LEU A 70 0.49 22.74 -1.53
N SER A 71 -0.55 21.92 -1.76
CA SER A 71 -1.50 21.52 -0.70
C SER A 71 -0.86 20.73 0.45
N LYS A 72 0.30 20.11 0.20
CA LYS A 72 1.06 19.33 1.19
C LYS A 72 1.76 20.21 2.22
N HIS A 73 1.97 21.49 1.92
CA HIS A 73 2.60 22.43 2.84
C HIS A 73 1.55 23.36 3.51
N PRO A 74 1.51 23.48 4.85
CA PRO A 74 0.50 24.25 5.57
C PRO A 74 0.35 25.70 5.08
N ASP A 75 1.46 26.41 4.87
CA ASP A 75 1.45 27.83 4.47
C ASP A 75 0.83 28.08 3.08
N TYR A 76 0.82 27.06 2.20
CA TYR A 76 0.32 27.18 0.84
C TYR A 76 -1.06 26.52 0.65
N ARG A 77 -1.56 25.83 1.68
CA ARG A 77 -2.79 25.03 1.59
C ARG A 77 -4.00 25.84 1.15
N ALA A 78 -4.19 27.05 1.67
CA ALA A 78 -5.34 27.89 1.29
C ALA A 78 -5.31 28.27 -0.20
N VAL A 79 -4.12 28.62 -0.72
CA VAL A 79 -3.92 28.94 -2.14
C VAL A 79 -4.13 27.70 -3.01
N ALA A 80 -3.58 26.57 -2.59
CA ALA A 80 -3.72 25.30 -3.27
C ALA A 80 -5.19 24.85 -3.35
N GLU A 81 -5.91 24.88 -2.24
CA GLU A 81 -7.33 24.54 -2.18
C GLU A 81 -8.14 25.45 -3.08
N TRP A 82 -7.89 26.77 -3.04
CA TRP A 82 -8.55 27.72 -3.93
C TRP A 82 -8.35 27.33 -5.41
N TRP A 83 -7.12 27.01 -5.82
CA TRP A 83 -6.84 26.57 -7.19
C TRP A 83 -7.53 25.26 -7.56
N LEU A 84 -7.48 24.25 -6.68
CA LEU A 84 -8.12 22.96 -6.94
C LEU A 84 -9.63 23.11 -7.13
N TYR A 85 -10.31 23.98 -6.35
CA TYR A 85 -11.73 24.25 -6.58
C TYR A 85 -12.00 24.91 -7.93
N ARG A 86 -11.13 25.84 -8.37
CA ARG A 86 -11.26 26.51 -9.67
C ARG A 86 -11.01 25.57 -10.85
N LEU A 87 -10.03 24.69 -10.71
CA LEU A 87 -9.75 23.64 -11.69
C LEU A 87 -10.91 22.64 -11.77
N ALA A 88 -11.50 22.27 -10.63
CA ALA A 88 -12.67 21.41 -10.59
C ALA A 88 -13.93 22.07 -11.18
N GLU A 89 -14.14 23.38 -10.97
CA GLU A 89 -15.18 24.16 -11.66
C GLU A 89 -15.02 24.10 -13.20
N SER A 90 -13.78 24.03 -13.68
CA SER A 90 -13.44 23.90 -15.10
C SER A 90 -13.34 22.45 -15.59
N MET A 91 -13.92 21.49 -14.86
CA MET A 91 -13.96 20.07 -15.20
C MET A 91 -12.58 19.40 -15.36
N GLU A 92 -11.56 19.85 -14.62
CA GLU A 92 -10.28 19.15 -14.57
C GLU A 92 -10.40 17.85 -13.73
N PRO A 93 -10.12 16.66 -14.29
CA PRO A 93 -10.41 15.38 -13.62
C PRO A 93 -9.70 15.18 -12.28
N PHE A 94 -8.40 15.52 -12.19
CA PHE A 94 -7.63 15.29 -10.96
C PHE A 94 -8.17 16.12 -9.79
N ALA A 95 -8.46 17.39 -10.03
CA ALA A 95 -9.01 18.29 -9.02
C ALA A 95 -10.38 17.83 -8.54
N ILE A 96 -11.23 17.32 -9.44
CA ILE A 96 -12.54 16.74 -9.08
C ILE A 96 -12.35 15.51 -8.20
N LEU A 97 -11.51 14.55 -8.62
CA LEU A 97 -11.22 13.35 -7.84
C LEU A 97 -10.66 13.70 -6.46
N TYR A 98 -9.69 14.62 -6.39
CA TYR A 98 -9.11 15.08 -5.14
C TYR A 98 -10.16 15.69 -4.18
N ILE A 99 -10.97 16.63 -4.67
CA ILE A 99 -11.96 17.33 -3.84
C ILE A 99 -13.04 16.35 -3.38
N VAL A 100 -13.59 15.54 -4.29
CA VAL A 100 -14.66 14.60 -3.96
C VAL A 100 -14.15 13.52 -3.00
N ASN A 101 -12.94 12.99 -3.20
CA ASN A 101 -12.36 12.01 -2.29
C ASN A 101 -12.17 12.58 -0.88
N ARG A 102 -11.68 13.83 -0.76
CA ARG A 102 -11.60 14.51 0.54
C ARG A 102 -12.96 14.72 1.20
N GLN A 103 -13.98 15.11 0.44
CA GLN A 103 -15.34 15.28 0.96
C GLN A 103 -15.92 13.95 1.44
N PHE A 104 -15.69 12.87 0.69
CA PHE A 104 -16.11 11.52 1.04
C PHE A 104 -15.45 11.03 2.34
N ALA A 105 -14.15 11.27 2.50
CA ALA A 105 -13.40 10.93 3.72
C ALA A 105 -13.82 11.78 4.94
N ALA A 106 -14.26 13.02 4.72
CA ALA A 106 -14.69 13.93 5.78
C ALA A 106 -16.08 13.59 6.36
N GLY A 107 -16.87 12.73 5.70
CA GLY A 107 -18.15 12.23 6.23
C GLY A 107 -19.29 12.24 5.21
N PRO A 108 -20.52 12.64 5.61
CA PRO A 108 -21.68 12.62 4.72
C PRO A 108 -21.48 13.52 3.49
N ILE A 109 -21.62 12.92 2.31
CA ILE A 109 -21.48 13.63 1.04
C ILE A 109 -22.86 14.08 0.53
N LYS A 110 -22.97 15.34 0.11
CA LYS A 110 -24.17 15.89 -0.53
C LYS A 110 -24.01 15.81 -2.04
N ARG A 111 -25.13 15.65 -2.75
CA ARG A 111 -25.11 15.79 -4.21
C ARG A 111 -24.76 17.23 -4.56
N THR A 112 -23.70 17.39 -5.36
CA THR A 112 -23.21 18.67 -5.87
C THR A 112 -22.86 18.52 -7.35
N VAL A 113 -22.62 19.64 -8.04
CA VAL A 113 -22.16 19.64 -9.44
C VAL A 113 -20.87 18.82 -9.61
N LEU A 114 -19.98 18.80 -8.61
CA LEU A 114 -18.76 17.99 -8.67
C LEU A 114 -19.04 16.48 -8.65
N ILE A 115 -20.11 16.04 -7.99
CA ILE A 115 -20.56 14.64 -8.04
C ILE A 115 -21.14 14.32 -9.42
N ASP A 116 -21.88 15.25 -10.02
CA ASP A 116 -22.38 15.06 -11.39
C ASP A 116 -21.21 15.01 -12.41
N TYR A 117 -20.14 15.78 -12.20
CA TYR A 117 -18.91 15.66 -13.00
C TYR A 117 -18.17 14.35 -12.75
N LEU A 118 -18.07 13.88 -11.51
CA LEU A 118 -17.50 12.58 -11.20
C LEU A 118 -18.27 11.45 -11.90
N GLU A 119 -19.61 11.48 -11.82
CA GLU A 119 -20.50 10.56 -12.54
C GLU A 119 -20.26 10.61 -14.06
N TYR A 120 -20.13 11.82 -14.63
CA TYR A 120 -19.81 12.01 -16.04
C TYR A 120 -18.46 11.38 -16.44
N PHE A 121 -17.43 11.48 -15.60
CA PHE A 121 -16.13 10.86 -15.87
C PHE A 121 -16.17 9.34 -15.69
N ALA A 122 -16.91 8.83 -14.70
CA ALA A 122 -17.15 7.41 -14.54
C ALA A 122 -17.82 6.80 -15.78
N GLN A 123 -18.82 7.49 -16.35
CA GLN A 123 -19.48 7.10 -17.60
C GLN A 123 -18.56 7.14 -18.83
N ARG A 124 -17.47 7.93 -18.77
CA ARG A 124 -16.42 7.99 -19.80
C ARG A 124 -15.26 7.03 -19.54
N HIS A 125 -15.41 6.10 -18.61
CA HIS A 125 -14.42 5.09 -18.30
C HIS A 125 -13.10 5.64 -17.75
N LEU A 126 -13.14 6.77 -17.02
CA LEU A 126 -12.01 7.17 -16.19
C LEU A 126 -12.01 6.27 -14.94
N VAL A 127 -11.01 5.38 -14.83
CA VAL A 127 -10.94 4.31 -13.81
C VAL A 127 -11.15 4.84 -12.40
N ASP A 128 -10.37 5.82 -11.97
CA ASP A 128 -10.47 6.39 -10.62
C ASP A 128 -11.84 7.02 -10.34
N ALA A 129 -12.47 7.60 -11.35
CA ALA A 129 -13.83 8.14 -11.23
C ALA A 129 -14.87 7.04 -11.09
N MET A 130 -14.72 5.93 -11.83
CA MET A 130 -15.59 4.77 -11.69
C MET A 130 -15.49 4.18 -10.28
N VAL A 131 -14.27 4.06 -9.74
CA VAL A 131 -14.07 3.51 -8.40
C VAL A 131 -14.60 4.45 -7.33
N LEU A 132 -14.23 5.74 -7.35
CA LEU A 132 -14.70 6.69 -6.35
C LEU A 132 -16.22 6.89 -6.40
N TYR A 133 -16.81 6.94 -7.61
CA TYR A 133 -18.26 7.04 -7.73
C TYR A 133 -18.96 5.76 -7.26
N GLY A 134 -18.43 4.59 -7.62
CA GLY A 134 -18.92 3.29 -7.14
C GLY A 134 -18.88 3.19 -5.61
N GLN A 135 -17.82 3.67 -4.98
CA GLN A 135 -17.72 3.76 -3.51
C GLN A 135 -18.84 4.61 -2.90
N ILE A 136 -19.08 5.80 -3.46
CA ILE A 136 -20.15 6.68 -3.01
C ILE A 136 -21.52 5.99 -3.16
N LEU A 137 -21.76 5.32 -4.29
CA LEU A 137 -23.00 4.57 -4.54
C LEU A 137 -23.20 3.45 -3.51
N HIS A 138 -22.16 2.66 -3.25
CA HIS A 138 -22.23 1.56 -2.29
C HIS A 138 -22.40 2.07 -0.86
N GLU A 139 -21.48 2.89 -0.36
CA GLU A 139 -21.39 3.18 1.07
C GLU A 139 -22.31 4.31 1.54
N ARG A 140 -22.69 5.23 0.65
CA ARG A 140 -23.53 6.40 1.03
C ARG A 140 -24.95 6.28 0.52
N HIS A 141 -25.18 5.49 -0.52
CA HIS A 141 -26.49 5.37 -1.16
C HIS A 141 -27.06 3.95 -1.17
N ASN A 142 -26.35 2.94 -0.67
CA ASN A 142 -26.76 1.53 -0.68
C ASN A 142 -27.12 1.00 -2.09
N ARG A 143 -26.53 1.57 -3.13
CA ARG A 143 -26.71 1.18 -4.54
C ARG A 143 -25.62 0.19 -4.95
N THR A 144 -25.53 -0.92 -4.22
CA THR A 144 -24.44 -1.89 -4.33
C THR A 144 -24.32 -2.54 -5.71
N GLU A 145 -25.44 -2.89 -6.35
CA GLU A 145 -25.41 -3.50 -7.69
C GLU A 145 -24.80 -2.58 -8.74
N GLU A 146 -25.14 -1.29 -8.68
CA GLU A 146 -24.59 -0.29 -9.61
C GLU A 146 -23.11 -0.03 -9.35
N ALA A 147 -22.70 -0.04 -8.08
CA ALA A 147 -21.29 0.02 -7.71
C ALA A 147 -20.50 -1.18 -8.25
N LEU A 148 -21.04 -2.40 -8.14
CA LEU A 148 -20.40 -3.62 -8.67
C LEU A 148 -20.24 -3.57 -10.20
N VAL A 149 -21.21 -3.02 -10.93
CA VAL A 149 -21.09 -2.80 -12.38
C VAL A 149 -19.91 -1.86 -12.68
N LEU A 150 -19.77 -0.75 -11.95
CA LEU A 150 -18.66 0.18 -12.11
C LEU A 150 -17.31 -0.47 -11.77
N PHE A 151 -17.20 -1.17 -10.64
CA PHE A 151 -15.96 -1.83 -10.25
C PHE A 151 -15.55 -2.92 -11.26
N THR A 152 -16.50 -3.68 -11.78
CA THR A 152 -16.25 -4.71 -12.80
C THR A 152 -15.70 -4.08 -14.08
N ALA A 153 -16.39 -3.05 -14.59
CA ALA A 153 -15.94 -2.35 -15.78
C ALA A 153 -14.58 -1.66 -15.57
N ALA A 154 -14.32 -1.11 -14.38
CA ALA A 154 -13.03 -0.52 -14.03
C ALA A 154 -11.89 -1.57 -14.00
N MET A 155 -12.15 -2.77 -13.47
CA MET A 155 -11.19 -3.88 -13.51
C MET A 155 -10.90 -4.35 -14.94
N GLU A 156 -11.91 -4.38 -15.82
CA GLU A 156 -11.74 -4.83 -17.21
C GLU A 156 -10.89 -3.88 -18.06
N ILE A 157 -11.03 -2.57 -17.84
CA ILE A 157 -10.28 -1.55 -18.59
C ILE A 157 -8.91 -1.24 -18.00
N SER A 158 -8.66 -1.64 -16.75
CA SER A 158 -7.35 -1.51 -16.09
C SER A 158 -6.37 -2.48 -16.75
N VAL A 159 -5.72 -2.06 -17.82
CA VAL A 159 -4.62 -2.79 -18.46
C VAL A 159 -3.30 -2.24 -17.90
N PRO A 160 -2.34 -3.09 -17.47
CA PRO A 160 -0.98 -2.63 -17.20
C PRO A 160 -0.46 -2.06 -18.50
N THR A 161 -0.45 -0.74 -18.59
CA THR A 161 0.02 -0.11 -19.80
C THR A 161 1.54 -0.20 -19.72
N ALA A 162 2.13 -1.15 -20.46
CA ALA A 162 3.57 -1.20 -20.74
C ALA A 162 3.96 0.00 -21.63
N ARG A 163 3.57 1.21 -21.23
CA ARG A 163 3.99 2.44 -21.85
C ARG A 163 5.24 2.88 -21.11
N GLU A 164 6.32 2.95 -21.86
CA GLU A 164 7.43 3.86 -21.59
C GLU A 164 6.83 5.24 -21.35
N THR A 165 6.59 5.55 -20.08
CA THR A 165 6.09 6.84 -19.68
C THR A 165 7.28 7.70 -19.34
N ASP A 166 7.40 8.82 -20.05
CA ASP A 166 8.17 9.96 -19.56
C ASP A 166 7.84 10.12 -18.08
N SER A 167 8.85 10.24 -17.23
CA SER A 167 8.83 10.10 -15.76
C SER A 167 7.80 10.95 -14.96
N LEU A 168 6.97 11.73 -15.63
CA LEU A 168 5.80 12.42 -15.08
C LEU A 168 4.49 11.61 -15.20
N ASP A 169 4.45 10.52 -15.96
CA ASP A 169 3.30 9.63 -16.13
C ASP A 169 3.36 8.42 -15.17
N GLN A 170 4.05 8.56 -14.02
CA GLN A 170 3.66 7.78 -12.85
C GLN A 170 2.20 8.07 -12.56
N ASP A 171 1.41 7.02 -12.29
CA ASP A 171 -0.04 7.07 -12.11
C ASP A 171 -0.45 8.29 -11.27
N LEU A 172 -0.89 9.33 -11.97
CA LEU A 172 -1.16 10.65 -11.40
C LEU A 172 -2.21 10.56 -10.29
N TYR A 173 -3.08 9.56 -10.34
CA TYR A 173 -4.20 9.43 -9.42
C TYR A 173 -3.88 8.56 -8.20
N SER A 174 -2.84 7.74 -8.27
CA SER A 174 -2.38 6.90 -7.14
C SER A 174 -2.14 7.69 -5.84
N VAL A 175 -1.65 8.94 -5.95
CA VAL A 175 -1.38 9.85 -4.81
C VAL A 175 -2.66 10.32 -4.08
N LEU A 176 -3.84 10.10 -4.68
CA LEU A 176 -5.12 10.44 -4.08
C LEU A 176 -5.59 9.39 -3.06
N GLY A 177 -4.97 8.20 -3.04
CA GLY A 177 -5.37 7.10 -2.15
C GLY A 177 -6.77 6.58 -2.47
N ILE A 178 -7.19 6.67 -3.73
CA ILE A 178 -8.40 5.98 -4.20
C ILE A 178 -8.04 4.50 -4.33
N PRO A 179 -8.76 3.58 -3.66
CA PRO A 179 -8.53 2.14 -3.76
C PRO A 179 -8.62 1.64 -5.19
N GLN A 180 -7.99 0.50 -5.48
CA GLN A 180 -8.12 -0.10 -6.81
C GLN A 180 -9.49 -0.77 -6.98
N ALA A 181 -9.92 -0.91 -8.24
CA ALA A 181 -11.23 -1.49 -8.55
C ALA A 181 -11.42 -2.91 -7.98
N TRP A 182 -10.36 -3.73 -7.99
CA TRP A 182 -10.39 -5.09 -7.44
C TRP A 182 -10.52 -5.10 -5.91
N GLU A 183 -9.88 -4.15 -5.21
CA GLU A 183 -9.98 -4.01 -3.75
C GLU A 183 -11.43 -3.71 -3.37
N MET A 184 -12.05 -2.77 -4.10
CA MET A 184 -13.44 -2.40 -3.85
C MET A 184 -14.42 -3.50 -4.18
N TYR A 185 -14.24 -4.18 -5.31
CA TYR A 185 -15.08 -5.33 -5.66
C TYR A 185 -14.96 -6.44 -4.60
N ALA A 186 -13.74 -6.82 -4.23
CA ALA A 186 -13.49 -7.84 -3.20
C ALA A 186 -14.09 -7.45 -1.84
N SER A 187 -13.93 -6.18 -1.43
CA SER A 187 -14.53 -5.66 -0.19
C SER A 187 -16.06 -5.78 -0.20
N VAL A 188 -16.71 -5.38 -1.29
CA VAL A 188 -18.18 -5.52 -1.41
C VAL A 188 -18.59 -6.99 -1.35
N LYS A 189 -17.89 -7.88 -2.06
CA LYS A 189 -18.17 -9.33 -2.03
C LYS A 189 -17.93 -9.97 -0.66
N ALA A 190 -16.98 -9.46 0.12
CA ALA A 190 -16.77 -9.87 1.49
C ALA A 190 -17.99 -9.56 2.38
N THR A 191 -18.68 -8.43 2.16
CA THR A 191 -19.91 -8.11 2.93
C THR A 191 -21.05 -9.11 2.69
N THR A 192 -21.09 -9.75 1.52
CA THR A 192 -22.09 -10.77 1.17
C THR A 192 -21.61 -12.20 1.39
N GLY A 193 -20.37 -12.40 1.86
CA GLY A 193 -19.76 -13.72 2.04
C GLY A 193 -19.47 -14.47 0.74
N ASP A 194 -19.41 -13.76 -0.40
CA ASP A 194 -19.18 -14.34 -1.72
C ASP A 194 -17.69 -14.65 -1.93
N LYS A 195 -17.25 -15.79 -1.39
CA LYS A 195 -15.83 -16.24 -1.48
C LYS A 195 -15.33 -16.35 -2.91
N GLN A 196 -16.18 -16.77 -3.85
CA GLN A 196 -15.81 -16.91 -5.25
C GLN A 196 -15.58 -15.53 -5.89
N GLY A 197 -16.49 -14.57 -5.65
CA GLY A 197 -16.33 -13.20 -6.11
C GLY A 197 -15.09 -12.49 -5.53
N ILE A 198 -14.76 -12.75 -4.26
CA ILE A 198 -13.51 -12.26 -3.64
C ILE A 198 -12.31 -12.83 -4.38
N ARG A 199 -12.28 -14.15 -4.60
CA ARG A 199 -11.18 -14.83 -5.29
C ARG A 199 -10.98 -14.29 -6.70
N GLU A 200 -12.04 -14.15 -7.49
CA GLU A 200 -11.97 -13.64 -8.87
C GLU A 200 -11.38 -12.23 -8.94
N ALA A 201 -11.77 -11.33 -8.03
CA ALA A 201 -11.22 -9.98 -7.97
C ALA A 201 -9.75 -9.99 -7.50
N VAL A 202 -9.40 -10.80 -6.50
CA VAL A 202 -8.01 -10.91 -6.04
C VAL A 202 -7.11 -11.51 -7.14
N GLU A 203 -7.58 -12.52 -7.88
CA GLU A 203 -6.85 -13.08 -9.02
C GLU A 203 -6.69 -12.06 -10.16
N MET A 204 -7.69 -11.19 -10.38
CA MET A 204 -7.57 -10.05 -11.30
C MET A 204 -6.45 -9.10 -10.88
N GLY A 205 -6.45 -8.66 -9.63
CA GLY A 205 -5.41 -7.78 -9.09
C GLY A 205 -4.02 -8.43 -9.14
N ALA A 206 -3.92 -9.72 -8.82
CA ALA A 206 -2.65 -10.44 -8.78
C ALA A 206 -2.10 -10.72 -10.18
N PHE A 207 -2.89 -11.32 -11.07
CA PHE A 207 -2.36 -11.80 -12.36
C PHE A 207 -2.48 -10.82 -13.50
N LYS A 208 -3.51 -9.95 -13.50
CA LYS A 208 -3.64 -8.95 -14.55
C LYS A 208 -2.92 -7.67 -14.20
N LEU A 209 -2.95 -7.22 -12.95
CA LEU A 209 -2.33 -5.95 -12.53
C LEU A 209 -0.95 -6.13 -11.90
N ASP A 210 -0.49 -7.37 -11.69
CA ASP A 210 0.77 -7.70 -11.01
C ASP A 210 0.90 -7.02 -9.64
N HIS A 211 -0.23 -6.87 -8.93
CA HIS A 211 -0.28 -6.06 -7.71
C HIS A 211 0.22 -6.86 -6.49
N PRO A 212 1.27 -6.41 -5.78
CA PRO A 212 1.86 -7.16 -4.64
C PRO A 212 0.85 -7.44 -3.52
N THR A 213 -0.01 -6.47 -3.21
CA THR A 213 -1.05 -6.64 -2.19
C THR A 213 -2.08 -7.69 -2.60
N ALA A 214 -2.40 -7.80 -3.89
CA ALA A 214 -3.33 -8.83 -4.37
C ALA A 214 -2.71 -10.23 -4.28
N PHE A 215 -1.40 -10.37 -4.54
CA PHE A 215 -0.68 -11.62 -4.29
C PHE A 215 -0.70 -12.03 -2.82
N LYS A 216 -0.57 -11.08 -1.88
CA LYS A 216 -0.70 -11.36 -0.43
C LYS A 216 -2.07 -11.95 -0.10
N PHE A 217 -3.16 -11.36 -0.59
CA PHE A 217 -4.51 -11.91 -0.39
C PHE A 217 -4.69 -13.27 -1.06
N LEU A 218 -4.18 -13.44 -2.29
CA LEU A 218 -4.27 -14.71 -3.00
C LEU A 218 -3.52 -15.82 -2.27
N ALA A 219 -2.35 -15.52 -1.70
CA ALA A 219 -1.57 -16.43 -0.88
C ALA A 219 -2.41 -16.96 0.30
N LYS A 220 -3.09 -16.06 1.03
CA LYS A 220 -3.98 -16.45 2.14
C LYS A 220 -5.11 -17.37 1.69
N ILE A 221 -5.75 -17.08 0.56
CA ILE A 221 -6.81 -17.93 -0.03
C ILE A 221 -6.28 -19.34 -0.36
N VAL A 222 -5.17 -19.44 -1.09
CA VAL A 222 -4.63 -20.76 -1.47
C VAL A 222 -4.08 -21.55 -0.27
N ALA A 223 -3.63 -20.85 0.78
CA ALA A 223 -3.24 -21.49 2.03
C ALA A 223 -4.44 -22.06 2.81
N GLU A 224 -5.61 -21.41 2.75
CA GLU A 224 -6.90 -21.96 3.22
C GLU A 224 -7.29 -23.26 2.52
N GLU A 225 -6.91 -23.39 1.26
CA GLU A 225 -7.17 -24.57 0.43
C GLU A 225 -6.11 -25.67 0.60
N GLY A 226 -5.05 -25.43 1.39
CA GLY A 226 -3.95 -26.38 1.60
C GLY A 226 -2.89 -26.39 0.50
N HIS A 227 -2.91 -25.42 -0.42
CA HIS A 227 -1.90 -25.26 -1.46
C HIS A 227 -0.71 -24.42 -0.96
N LEU A 228 0.07 -24.97 -0.02
CA LEU A 228 1.19 -24.26 0.62
C LEU A 228 2.37 -23.96 -0.33
N ASP A 229 2.48 -24.71 -1.43
CA ASP A 229 3.42 -24.44 -2.52
C ASP A 229 3.08 -23.15 -3.27
N LYS A 230 1.79 -22.91 -3.51
CA LYS A 230 1.30 -21.66 -4.10
C LYS A 230 1.33 -20.51 -3.10
N TYR A 231 1.06 -20.79 -1.82
CA TYR A 231 1.22 -19.81 -0.75
C TYR A 231 2.65 -19.24 -0.76
N GLU A 232 3.66 -20.12 -0.77
CA GLU A 232 5.06 -19.72 -0.86
C GLU A 232 5.33 -18.84 -2.09
N GLU A 233 4.89 -19.26 -3.27
CA GLU A 233 5.12 -18.50 -4.51
C GLU A 233 4.47 -17.11 -4.45
N TYR A 234 3.20 -17.03 -4.08
CA TYR A 234 2.46 -15.76 -4.08
C TYR A 234 2.89 -14.84 -2.94
N MET A 235 3.16 -15.37 -1.75
CA MET A 235 3.69 -14.57 -0.66
C MET A 235 5.09 -14.05 -0.97
N THR A 236 5.91 -14.81 -1.70
CA THR A 236 7.21 -14.31 -2.20
C THR A 236 7.04 -13.11 -3.12
N LYS A 237 6.09 -13.17 -4.08
CA LYS A 237 5.81 -12.02 -4.97
C LYS A 237 5.38 -10.78 -4.19
N ALA A 238 4.53 -10.95 -3.17
CA ALA A 238 4.15 -9.84 -2.29
C ALA A 238 5.34 -9.29 -1.49
N ALA A 239 6.15 -10.17 -0.90
CA ALA A 239 7.31 -9.80 -0.09
C ALA A 239 8.43 -9.11 -0.90
N MET A 240 8.52 -9.37 -2.21
CA MET A 240 9.48 -8.70 -3.09
C MET A 240 9.24 -7.19 -3.23
N ASP A 241 8.03 -6.70 -2.93
CA ASP A 241 7.72 -5.27 -2.84
C ASP A 241 8.06 -4.65 -1.47
N CYS A 242 8.78 -5.40 -0.62
CA CYS A 242 9.15 -5.00 0.74
C CYS A 242 7.95 -4.73 1.67
N ASP A 243 6.78 -5.30 1.39
CA ASP A 243 5.63 -5.31 2.31
C ASP A 243 6.02 -6.04 3.61
N ALA A 244 6.14 -5.28 4.70
CA ALA A 244 6.71 -5.80 5.95
C ALA A 244 5.87 -6.94 6.56
N GLU A 245 4.56 -6.91 6.37
CA GLU A 245 3.65 -7.98 6.79
C GLU A 245 3.87 -9.25 5.95
N ALA A 246 3.95 -9.16 4.62
CA ALA A 246 4.24 -10.28 3.74
C ALA A 246 5.60 -10.91 4.04
N CYS A 247 6.64 -10.08 4.24
CA CYS A 247 7.96 -10.55 4.66
C CYS A 247 7.90 -11.27 6.01
N HIS A 248 7.13 -10.76 6.98
CA HIS A 248 6.93 -11.43 8.27
C HIS A 248 6.22 -12.78 8.13
N GLU A 249 5.12 -12.82 7.38
CA GLU A 249 4.33 -14.04 7.17
C GLU A 249 5.16 -15.12 6.46
N LEU A 250 5.92 -14.75 5.44
CA LEU A 250 6.81 -15.65 4.71
C LEU A 250 7.99 -16.13 5.56
N GLY A 251 8.65 -15.23 6.29
CA GLY A 251 9.75 -15.58 7.17
C GLY A 251 9.31 -16.49 8.31
N SER A 252 8.14 -16.24 8.89
CA SER A 252 7.54 -17.10 9.92
C SER A 252 7.13 -18.46 9.37
N PHE A 253 6.65 -18.52 8.12
CA PHE A 253 6.35 -19.79 7.45
C PHE A 253 7.60 -20.65 7.27
N TYR A 254 8.71 -20.08 6.79
CA TYR A 254 9.97 -20.81 6.70
C TYR A 254 10.51 -21.25 8.06
N LEU A 255 10.33 -20.41 9.09
CA LEU A 255 10.74 -20.73 10.44
C LEU A 255 9.93 -21.88 11.05
N GLU A 256 8.61 -21.92 10.79
CA GLU A 256 7.73 -23.02 11.17
C GLU A 256 8.20 -24.34 10.54
N LEU A 257 8.48 -24.34 9.23
CA LEU A 257 9.03 -25.51 8.53
C LEU A 257 10.39 -25.94 9.10
N TYR A 258 11.25 -24.98 9.48
CA TYR A 258 12.54 -25.26 10.11
C TYR A 258 12.37 -25.98 11.46
N TYR A 259 11.46 -25.52 12.32
CA TYR A 259 11.22 -26.14 13.62
C TYR A 259 10.54 -27.51 13.48
N ASP A 260 9.58 -27.66 12.58
CA ASP A 260 8.93 -28.95 12.28
C ASP A 260 9.95 -29.98 11.71
N GLY A 261 10.99 -29.50 11.02
CA GLY A 261 12.09 -30.28 10.47
C GLY A 261 13.34 -30.38 11.36
N LYS A 262 13.34 -29.82 12.58
CA LYS A 262 14.53 -29.66 13.42
C LYS A 262 15.17 -31.03 13.73
N GLY A 263 16.43 -31.20 13.34
CA GLY A 263 17.18 -32.46 13.46
C GLY A 263 17.19 -33.35 12.20
N ARG A 264 16.55 -32.94 11.10
CA ARG A 264 16.67 -33.61 9.80
C ARG A 264 17.92 -33.11 9.04
N ASP A 265 18.91 -33.98 8.85
CA ASP A 265 20.13 -33.67 8.07
C ASP A 265 19.90 -33.64 6.54
N LYS A 266 18.77 -34.20 6.09
CA LYS A 266 18.39 -34.28 4.67
C LYS A 266 16.93 -33.88 4.49
N PRO A 267 16.56 -33.34 3.32
CA PRO A 267 15.16 -33.08 3.00
C PRO A 267 14.30 -34.34 3.18
N PRO A 268 13.00 -34.21 3.51
CA PRO A 268 12.11 -35.36 3.63
C PRO A 268 12.16 -36.24 2.35
N GLY A 269 12.28 -37.55 2.51
CA GLY A 269 12.29 -38.47 1.36
C GLY A 269 10.92 -38.52 0.66
N PRO A 270 10.85 -39.00 -0.60
CA PRO A 270 9.57 -39.21 -1.28
C PRO A 270 8.74 -40.28 -0.54
N SER A 271 7.58 -39.89 -0.02
CA SER A 271 6.66 -40.82 0.66
C SER A 271 6.15 -41.87 -0.33
N LYS A 272 6.32 -43.16 0.00
CA LYS A 272 5.71 -44.27 -0.73
C LYS A 272 4.28 -44.51 -0.21
N GLY A 273 3.34 -43.66 -0.60
CA GLY A 273 1.88 -43.86 -0.43
C GLY A 273 1.18 -43.01 0.64
N GLN A 274 0.04 -42.43 0.22
CA GLN A 274 -1.03 -41.63 0.88
C GLN A 274 -0.67 -40.36 1.69
N ASP A 275 -1.36 -39.28 1.31
CA ASP A 275 -1.37 -37.88 1.80
C ASP A 275 -0.05 -37.35 2.37
N VAL A 276 0.80 -36.84 1.47
CA VAL A 276 1.93 -36.00 1.87
C VAL A 276 1.36 -34.73 2.50
N CYS A 277 1.70 -34.49 3.76
CA CYS A 277 1.39 -33.24 4.45
C CYS A 277 1.77 -32.03 3.55
N PRO A 278 0.88 -31.03 3.37
CA PRO A 278 1.18 -29.84 2.58
C PRO A 278 2.50 -29.16 2.96
N LYS A 279 2.84 -29.14 4.25
CA LYS A 279 4.12 -28.59 4.74
C LYS A 279 5.32 -29.42 4.28
N ASP A 280 5.20 -30.74 4.29
CA ASP A 280 6.25 -31.63 3.80
C ASP A 280 6.51 -31.46 2.29
N LEU A 281 5.50 -31.12 1.49
CA LEU A 281 5.68 -30.85 0.06
C LEU A 281 6.61 -29.64 -0.17
N VAL A 282 6.44 -28.59 0.62
CA VAL A 282 7.28 -27.39 0.54
C VAL A 282 8.65 -27.65 1.16
N ALA A 283 8.70 -28.23 2.36
CA ALA A 283 9.96 -28.48 3.08
C ALA A 283 10.95 -29.37 2.29
N ARG A 284 10.45 -30.24 1.39
CA ARG A 284 11.30 -31.07 0.49
C ARG A 284 12.16 -30.29 -0.49
N LYS A 285 11.79 -29.05 -0.79
CA LYS A 285 12.55 -28.19 -1.70
C LYS A 285 13.83 -27.65 -1.06
N TYR A 286 13.94 -27.71 0.26
CA TYR A 286 14.96 -27.03 1.04
C TYR A 286 15.68 -27.98 2.00
N THR A 287 16.95 -27.70 2.25
CA THR A 287 17.65 -28.18 3.43
C THR A 287 17.18 -27.40 4.66
N ASN A 288 17.34 -27.98 5.85
CA ASN A 288 16.97 -27.29 7.08
C ASN A 288 17.75 -25.97 7.30
N ARG A 289 18.98 -25.90 6.78
CA ARG A 289 19.78 -24.67 6.81
C ARG A 289 19.20 -23.60 5.88
N GLU A 290 18.73 -23.97 4.69
CA GLU A 290 18.10 -23.03 3.75
C GLU A 290 16.78 -22.50 4.30
N LEU A 291 15.97 -23.33 4.96
CA LEU A 291 14.75 -22.87 5.65
C LEU A 291 15.07 -21.81 6.71
N LEU A 292 16.08 -22.05 7.56
CA LEU A 292 16.49 -21.07 8.56
C LEU A 292 17.03 -19.78 7.92
N GLN A 293 17.83 -19.89 6.86
CA GLN A 293 18.38 -18.72 6.18
C GLN A 293 17.27 -17.88 5.54
N ASN A 294 16.34 -18.50 4.81
CA ASN A 294 15.21 -17.81 4.22
C ASN A 294 14.34 -17.13 5.28
N ALA A 295 14.10 -17.81 6.42
CA ALA A 295 13.39 -17.23 7.55
C ALA A 295 14.09 -15.96 8.06
N ILE A 296 15.40 -16.02 8.30
CA ILE A 296 16.20 -14.88 8.78
C ILE A 296 16.16 -13.72 7.79
N ASP A 297 16.35 -13.99 6.49
CA ASP A 297 16.41 -12.95 5.46
C ASP A 297 15.10 -12.17 5.39
N TRP A 298 13.96 -12.87 5.35
CA TRP A 298 12.64 -12.23 5.30
C TRP A 298 12.25 -11.54 6.62
N LEU A 299 12.55 -12.14 7.77
CA LEU A 299 12.29 -11.52 9.07
C LEU A 299 13.18 -10.28 9.29
N GLU A 300 14.40 -10.26 8.77
CA GLU A 300 15.25 -9.08 8.81
C GLU A 300 14.64 -7.94 7.99
N ILE A 301 14.22 -8.18 6.74
CA ILE A 301 13.54 -7.19 5.91
C ILE A 301 12.29 -6.64 6.63
N ALA A 302 11.42 -7.52 7.13
CA ALA A 302 10.22 -7.12 7.87
C ALA A 302 10.55 -6.24 9.09
N SER A 303 11.55 -6.64 9.87
CA SER A 303 11.97 -5.89 11.06
C SER A 303 12.58 -4.53 10.69
N THR A 304 13.34 -4.42 9.60
CA THR A 304 13.85 -3.13 9.12
C THR A 304 12.73 -2.21 8.63
N GLY A 305 11.63 -2.78 8.13
CA GLY A 305 10.38 -2.07 7.84
C GLY A 305 9.56 -1.69 9.07
N GLY A 306 10.04 -1.98 10.29
CA GLY A 306 9.37 -1.63 11.55
C GLY A 306 8.40 -2.69 12.06
N TRP A 307 8.33 -3.88 11.45
CA TRP A 307 7.43 -4.95 11.91
C TRP A 307 7.95 -5.59 13.20
N GLY A 308 7.40 -5.13 14.33
CA GLY A 308 7.84 -5.53 15.67
C GLY A 308 7.81 -7.03 15.99
N PRO A 309 6.78 -7.81 15.56
CA PRO A 309 6.78 -9.26 15.74
C PRO A 309 8.01 -9.96 15.12
N SER A 310 8.44 -9.55 13.91
CA SER A 310 9.66 -10.08 13.29
C SER A 310 10.90 -9.69 14.10
N ALA A 311 10.94 -8.46 14.61
CA ALA A 311 12.05 -8.00 15.43
C ALA A 311 12.16 -8.81 16.75
N LEU A 312 11.05 -9.20 17.37
CA LEU A 312 11.07 -10.10 18.53
C LEU A 312 11.64 -11.49 18.20
N ILE A 313 11.23 -12.07 17.06
CA ILE A 313 11.78 -13.36 16.60
C ILE A 313 13.29 -13.22 16.35
N MET A 314 13.73 -12.18 15.66
CA MET A 314 15.15 -11.93 15.38
C MET A 314 15.99 -11.72 16.64
N ALA A 315 15.48 -10.98 17.63
CA ALA A 315 16.14 -10.85 18.93
C ALA A 315 16.31 -12.22 19.59
N THR A 316 15.34 -13.11 19.46
CA THR A 316 15.38 -14.43 20.09
C THR A 316 16.30 -15.39 19.35
N LEU A 317 16.31 -15.39 18.02
CA LEU A 317 17.26 -16.18 17.23
C LEU A 317 18.71 -15.81 17.58
N LEU A 318 19.02 -14.52 17.67
CA LEU A 318 20.35 -14.05 18.08
C LEU A 318 20.69 -14.42 19.54
N ARG A 319 19.68 -14.60 20.38
CA ARG A 319 19.87 -15.08 21.75
C ARG A 319 20.24 -16.56 21.75
N GLU A 320 19.55 -17.38 20.95
CA GLU A 320 19.87 -18.80 20.76
C GLU A 320 21.28 -19.01 20.16
N GLU A 321 21.73 -18.10 19.29
CA GLU A 321 23.09 -18.10 18.71
C GLU A 321 24.18 -17.56 19.64
N GLU A 322 23.90 -17.30 20.92
CA GLU A 322 24.84 -16.71 21.89
C GLU A 322 25.36 -15.32 21.47
N LYS A 323 24.58 -14.56 20.69
CA LYS A 323 24.88 -13.19 20.26
C LYS A 323 23.87 -12.16 20.84
N PRO A 324 23.58 -12.16 22.16
CA PRO A 324 22.51 -11.34 22.73
C PRO A 324 22.72 -9.84 22.49
N HIS A 325 23.96 -9.34 22.51
CA HIS A 325 24.20 -7.91 22.28
C HIS A 325 23.71 -7.42 20.91
N LYS A 326 23.72 -8.28 19.88
CA LYS A 326 23.18 -7.93 18.56
C LYS A 326 21.66 -7.86 18.58
N GLY A 327 20.98 -8.68 19.40
CA GLY A 327 19.53 -8.72 19.47
C GLY A 327 18.88 -7.52 20.16
N LEU A 328 19.64 -6.76 20.97
CA LEU A 328 19.14 -5.52 21.59
C LEU A 328 18.64 -4.48 20.57
N ARG A 329 19.19 -4.46 19.36
CA ARG A 329 18.73 -3.57 18.29
C ARG A 329 17.31 -3.91 17.86
N TYR A 330 16.99 -5.20 17.77
CA TYR A 330 15.67 -5.66 17.35
C TYR A 330 14.64 -5.53 18.48
N LEU A 331 15.04 -5.71 19.74
CA LEU A 331 14.15 -5.37 20.86
C LEU A 331 13.75 -3.91 20.83
N LYS A 332 14.67 -2.99 20.50
CA LYS A 332 14.32 -1.58 20.35
C LYS A 332 13.28 -1.35 19.25
N ILE A 333 13.42 -1.99 18.09
CA ILE A 333 12.43 -1.92 17.01
C ILE A 333 11.07 -2.43 17.49
N ALA A 334 11.04 -3.59 18.16
CA ALA A 334 9.80 -4.15 18.71
C ALA A 334 9.17 -3.26 19.80
N GLU A 335 9.95 -2.51 20.56
CA GLU A 335 9.45 -1.55 21.56
C GLU A 335 8.73 -0.35 20.96
N GLU A 336 8.99 -0.05 19.68
CA GLU A 336 8.38 1.05 18.92
C GLU A 336 7.08 0.63 18.21
N ASP A 337 6.82 -0.68 18.08
CA ASP A 337 5.62 -1.24 17.45
C ASP A 337 4.49 -1.50 18.46
N GLU A 338 3.27 -1.08 18.14
CA GLU A 338 2.12 -1.14 19.07
C GLU A 338 1.79 -2.57 19.52
N ASN A 339 1.91 -3.55 18.62
CA ASN A 339 1.50 -4.93 18.87
C ASN A 339 2.53 -5.71 19.71
N SER A 340 3.81 -5.36 19.61
CA SER A 340 4.91 -6.08 20.25
C SER A 340 5.57 -5.33 21.40
N ALA A 341 5.29 -4.03 21.58
CA ALA A 341 5.98 -3.18 22.56
C ALA A 341 5.92 -3.69 24.00
N SER A 342 4.76 -4.18 24.46
CA SER A 342 4.63 -4.69 25.83
C SER A 342 5.55 -5.87 26.06
N ARG A 343 5.50 -6.86 25.16
CA ARG A 343 6.32 -8.07 25.25
C ARG A 343 7.81 -7.76 25.09
N ALA A 344 8.16 -6.84 24.20
CA ALA A 344 9.54 -6.40 24.00
C ALA A 344 10.15 -5.80 25.27
N LYS A 345 9.39 -4.94 25.98
CA LYS A 345 9.83 -4.34 27.24
C LYS A 345 10.04 -5.39 28.34
N GLU A 346 9.13 -6.35 28.46
CA GLU A 346 9.27 -7.46 29.41
C GLU A 346 10.53 -8.28 29.14
N VAL A 347 10.71 -8.70 27.88
CA VAL A 347 11.87 -9.49 27.47
C VAL A 347 13.16 -8.70 27.72
N ARG A 348 13.20 -7.41 27.39
CA ARG A 348 14.38 -6.55 27.54
C ARG A 348 14.96 -6.53 28.96
N LEU A 349 14.12 -6.57 29.99
CA LEU A 349 14.55 -6.53 31.40
C LEU A 349 15.45 -7.72 31.78
N ILE A 350 15.22 -8.87 31.15
CA ILE A 350 15.88 -10.15 31.47
C ILE A 350 16.74 -10.67 30.32
N TYR A 351 16.72 -10.00 29.16
CA TYR A 351 17.28 -10.50 27.91
C TYR A 351 18.80 -10.76 27.95
N LEU A 352 19.56 -10.03 28.75
CA LEU A 352 21.01 -10.24 28.91
C LEU A 352 21.37 -11.27 29.98
N ASP A 353 20.43 -11.67 30.84
CA ASP A 353 20.68 -12.67 31.87
C ASP A 353 21.01 -14.03 31.24
N LYS A 354 22.16 -14.61 31.57
CA LYS A 354 22.62 -15.91 31.02
C LYS A 354 21.65 -17.06 31.29
N THR A 355 20.84 -17.00 32.35
CA THR A 355 19.84 -18.04 32.63
C THR A 355 18.56 -17.88 31.83
N PHE A 356 18.33 -16.71 31.23
CA PHE A 356 17.16 -16.46 30.40
C PHE A 356 17.26 -17.22 29.08
N LYS A 357 16.26 -18.07 28.84
CA LYS A 357 16.00 -18.78 27.60
C LYS A 357 14.55 -18.52 27.23
N LEU A 358 14.31 -18.26 25.95
CA LEU A 358 12.99 -17.98 25.40
C LEU A 358 12.77 -18.96 24.26
N ASN A 359 11.71 -19.76 24.34
CA ASN A 359 11.43 -20.78 23.33
C ASN A 359 10.66 -20.13 22.17
N ILE A 360 11.31 -19.96 21.02
CA ILE A 360 10.68 -19.36 19.83
C ILE A 360 9.42 -20.11 19.43
N GLU A 361 9.47 -21.43 19.33
CA GLU A 361 8.35 -22.25 18.87
C GLU A 361 7.13 -22.16 19.79
N GLN A 362 7.35 -22.10 21.10
CA GLN A 362 6.27 -22.16 22.09
C GLN A 362 5.75 -20.77 22.51
N GLU A 363 6.60 -19.74 22.47
CA GLU A 363 6.30 -18.46 23.11
C GLU A 363 6.25 -17.27 22.16
N ILE A 364 6.74 -17.40 20.92
CA ILE A 364 6.89 -16.26 20.00
C ILE A 364 6.28 -16.54 18.63
N LEU A 365 6.58 -17.71 18.06
CA LEU A 365 6.10 -18.07 16.73
C LEU A 365 4.62 -18.45 16.81
N SER A 366 3.78 -17.65 16.15
CA SER A 366 2.41 -18.04 15.88
C SER A 366 2.39 -19.02 14.70
N LYS A 367 2.20 -20.32 14.97
CA LYS A 367 2.08 -21.33 13.90
C LYS A 367 0.87 -21.01 13.03
N GLN A 368 1.11 -20.74 11.74
CA GLN A 368 0.10 -20.27 10.79
C GLN A 368 -0.75 -21.44 10.26
N PHE A 369 -0.19 -22.65 10.25
CA PHE A 369 -0.72 -23.77 9.48
C PHE A 369 -0.93 -25.05 10.31
N THR A 370 -1.25 -24.89 11.60
CA THR A 370 -1.46 -25.99 12.55
C THR A 370 -2.52 -27.02 12.12
N ARG A 371 -3.49 -26.61 11.29
CA ARG A 371 -4.50 -27.52 10.72
C ARG A 371 -3.94 -28.55 9.74
N PHE A 372 -2.69 -28.38 9.31
CA PHE A 372 -2.00 -29.27 8.37
C PHE A 372 -0.88 -30.08 9.05
N ASP A 373 -0.79 -30.05 10.40
CA ASP A 373 0.17 -30.82 11.20
C ASP A 373 -0.13 -32.32 11.25
#